data_AF-N8YU85-F1
#
_entry.id   AF-N8YU85-F1
#
_cell.length_a   1.000
_cell.length_b   1.000
_cell.length_c   1.000
_cell.angle_alpha   90.00
_cell.angle_beta   90.00
_cell.angle_gamma   90.00
#
_symmetry.space_group_name_H-M   'P 1'
#
loop_
_entity.id
_entity.type
_entity.pdbx_description
1 polymer ?
#
loop_
_entity_poly.entity_id
_entity_poly.type
_entity_poly.pdbx_seq_one_letter_code
_entity_poly.pdbx_strand_id
1 'polypeptide(L)'
;MIDIVKIIDLHTFALKQAIEQASIEQRKSLVKAIFSFYEKLPHFYVFIEKNYQITINKSQLFNDIDHELLIHYQQKIQRSNAAIDEYADDYEELDEIEVICLDAFAMMVSNQHKSQALLALLSGGIEVLDYYQNFSDQPEYWNAILEKEVLFQEQIMNDISTHITFDVAIYAHRYQNIEFPDLDGI
;
A
#
# COMPACT_ATOMS: atom_id res chain seq x y z
N MET A 1 23.19 17.70 1.09
CA MET A 1 22.62 16.35 0.89
C MET A 1 21.64 16.16 2.02
N ILE A 2 20.34 16.11 1.70
CA ILE A 2 19.29 15.97 2.69
C ILE A 2 19.34 14.54 3.22
N ASP A 3 19.31 14.37 4.54
CA ASP A 3 19.30 13.06 5.19
C ASP A 3 17.87 12.51 5.12
N ILE A 4 17.55 11.87 3.98
CA ILE A 4 16.20 11.41 3.64
C ILE A 4 15.69 10.39 4.67
N VAL A 5 16.59 9.58 5.25
CA VAL A 5 16.27 8.61 6.30
C VAL A 5 15.72 9.29 7.55
N LYS A 6 16.37 10.37 8.03
CA LYS A 6 15.84 11.14 9.17
C LYS A 6 14.51 11.82 8.87
N ILE A 7 14.28 12.23 7.62
CA ILE A 7 12.99 12.81 7.21
C ILE A 7 11.91 11.73 7.22
N ILE A 8 12.21 10.53 6.71
CA ILE A 8 11.28 9.40 6.68
C ILE A 8 10.91 8.94 8.10
N ASP A 9 11.86 8.87 9.03
CA ASP A 9 11.59 8.49 10.42
C ASP A 9 10.66 9.49 11.13
N LEU A 10 10.96 10.79 11.01
CA LEU A 10 10.13 11.85 11.58
C LEU A 10 8.74 11.89 10.95
N HIS A 11 8.68 11.71 9.62
CA HIS A 11 7.44 11.63 8.86
C HIS A 11 6.59 10.44 9.32
N THR A 12 7.17 9.25 9.42
CA THR A 12 6.47 8.02 9.83
C THR A 12 5.90 8.14 11.24
N PHE A 13 6.65 8.78 12.16
CA PHE A 13 6.14 9.05 13.51
C PHE A 13 4.96 10.02 13.51
N ALA A 14 5.04 11.13 12.76
CA ALA A 14 3.95 12.09 12.63
C ALA A 14 2.71 11.44 11.97
N LEU A 15 2.94 10.63 10.94
CA LEU A 15 1.91 9.89 10.21
C LEU A 15 1.15 8.93 11.11
N LYS A 16 1.88 8.18 11.94
CA LYS A 16 1.28 7.32 12.97
C LYS A 16 0.35 8.11 13.89
N GLN A 17 0.82 9.24 14.43
CA GLN A 17 0.01 10.07 15.33
C GLN A 17 -1.26 10.58 14.65
N ALA A 18 -1.17 11.04 13.40
CA ALA A 18 -2.32 11.51 12.65
C ALA A 18 -3.34 10.39 12.39
N ILE A 19 -2.89 9.23 11.92
CA ILE A 19 -3.77 8.09 11.61
C ILE A 19 -4.45 7.52 12.85
N GLU A 20 -3.80 7.56 14.01
CA GLU A 20 -4.43 7.18 15.29
C GLU A 20 -5.63 8.07 15.65
N GLN A 21 -5.65 9.33 15.19
CA GLN A 21 -6.77 10.25 15.36
C GLN A 21 -7.83 10.14 14.25
N ALA A 22 -7.53 9.44 13.15
CA ALA A 22 -8.47 9.30 12.05
C ALA A 22 -9.70 8.46 12.46
N SER A 23 -10.88 8.98 12.12
CA SER A 23 -12.13 8.22 12.26
C SER A 23 -12.13 6.98 11.38
N ILE A 24 -12.98 5.99 11.71
CA ILE A 24 -13.08 4.77 10.91
C ILE A 24 -13.45 5.06 9.45
N GLU A 25 -14.34 6.01 9.20
CA GLU A 25 -14.75 6.40 7.84
C GLU A 25 -13.61 7.05 7.06
N GLN A 26 -12.80 7.89 7.72
CA GLN A 26 -11.57 8.42 7.11
C GLN A 26 -10.61 7.28 6.77
N ARG A 27 -10.41 6.31 7.67
CA ARG A 27 -9.53 5.17 7.42
C ARG A 27 -10.00 4.33 6.24
N LYS A 28 -11.30 3.97 6.20
CA LYS A 28 -11.91 3.25 5.06
C LYS A 28 -11.72 4.02 3.75
N SER A 29 -11.98 5.34 3.75
CA SER A 29 -11.82 6.16 2.55
C SER A 29 -10.36 6.24 2.08
N LEU A 30 -9.39 6.34 2.99
CA LEU A 30 -7.96 6.37 2.67
C LEU A 30 -7.44 5.02 2.18
N VAL A 31 -7.87 3.90 2.77
CA VAL A 31 -7.55 2.55 2.28
C VAL A 31 -8.05 2.36 0.85
N LYS A 32 -9.30 2.74 0.57
CA LYS A 32 -9.85 2.69 -0.79
C LYS A 32 -9.09 3.62 -1.74
N ALA A 33 -8.65 4.80 -1.27
CA ALA A 33 -7.90 5.72 -2.08
C ALA A 33 -6.54 5.15 -2.47
N ILE A 34 -5.72 4.75 -1.49
CA ILE A 34 -4.36 4.23 -1.71
C ILE A 34 -4.34 2.90 -2.48
N PHE A 35 -5.44 2.14 -2.50
CA PHE A 35 -5.58 0.98 -3.40
C PHE A 35 -5.19 1.31 -4.85
N SER A 36 -5.55 2.50 -5.33
CA SER A 36 -5.26 2.89 -6.73
C SER A 36 -3.78 3.19 -6.98
N PHE A 37 -2.97 3.42 -5.93
CA PHE A 37 -1.52 3.48 -6.05
C PHE A 37 -0.95 2.08 -6.27
N TYR A 38 -1.30 1.12 -5.42
CA TYR A 38 -0.81 -0.25 -5.51
C TYR A 38 -1.30 -0.98 -6.77
N GLU A 39 -2.49 -0.65 -7.26
CA GLU A 39 -3.02 -1.14 -8.54
C GLU A 39 -2.12 -0.79 -9.74
N LYS A 40 -1.26 0.23 -9.61
CA LYS A 40 -0.30 0.61 -10.65
C LYS A 40 0.96 -0.27 -10.66
N LEU A 41 1.21 -1.04 -9.61
CA LEU A 41 2.39 -1.90 -9.54
C LEU A 41 2.30 -3.04 -10.57
N PRO A 42 3.43 -3.42 -11.18
CA PRO A 42 3.50 -4.57 -12.08
C PRO A 42 2.88 -5.81 -11.44
N HIS A 43 2.08 -6.53 -12.23
CA HIS A 43 1.48 -7.83 -11.85
C HIS A 43 0.67 -7.86 -10.55
N PHE A 44 0.29 -6.71 -9.95
CA PHE A 44 -0.41 -6.64 -8.66
C PHE A 44 -1.57 -7.65 -8.55
N TYR A 45 -2.49 -7.64 -9.50
CA TYR A 45 -3.62 -8.57 -9.53
C TYR A 45 -3.20 -10.04 -9.69
N VAL A 46 -2.18 -10.30 -10.50
CA VAL A 46 -1.67 -11.64 -10.79
C VAL A 46 -1.03 -12.25 -9.54
N PHE A 47 -0.23 -11.47 -8.81
CA PHE A 47 0.38 -11.93 -7.56
C PHE A 47 -0.68 -12.29 -6.51
N ILE A 48 -1.72 -11.46 -6.34
CA ILE A 48 -2.80 -11.77 -5.39
C ILE A 48 -3.55 -13.04 -5.80
N GLU A 49 -3.86 -13.21 -7.08
CA GLU A 49 -4.57 -14.39 -7.56
C GLU A 49 -3.73 -15.67 -7.42
N LYS A 50 -2.45 -15.62 -7.82
CA LYS A 50 -1.48 -16.72 -7.73
C LYS A 50 -1.31 -17.20 -6.29
N ASN A 51 -1.07 -16.28 -5.35
CA ASN A 51 -0.68 -16.65 -3.98
C ASN A 51 -1.88 -16.83 -3.05
N TYR A 52 -2.91 -16.00 -3.18
CA TYR A 52 -4.06 -16.01 -2.27
C TYR A 52 -5.32 -16.64 -2.84
N GLN A 53 -5.32 -17.02 -4.13
CA GLN A 53 -6.51 -17.53 -4.83
C GLN A 53 -7.70 -16.58 -4.69
N ILE A 54 -7.41 -15.29 -4.82
CA ILE A 54 -8.35 -14.18 -4.74
C ILE A 54 -8.31 -13.41 -6.05
N THR A 55 -9.37 -13.50 -6.83
CA THR A 55 -9.62 -12.58 -7.94
C THR A 55 -10.24 -11.31 -7.38
N ILE A 56 -9.57 -10.17 -7.53
CA ILE A 56 -10.06 -8.89 -7.00
C ILE A 56 -11.12 -8.30 -7.93
N ASN A 57 -12.31 -8.07 -7.40
CA ASN A 57 -13.30 -7.16 -8.00
C ASN A 57 -13.30 -5.86 -7.18
N LYS A 58 -12.82 -4.76 -7.76
CA LYS A 58 -12.63 -3.47 -7.06
C LYS A 58 -13.93 -2.95 -6.42
N SER A 59 -15.05 -3.02 -7.14
CA SER A 59 -16.35 -2.58 -6.62
C SER A 59 -16.81 -3.41 -5.42
N GLN A 60 -16.65 -4.74 -5.50
CA GLN A 60 -16.97 -5.64 -4.39
C GLN A 60 -16.04 -5.39 -3.20
N LEU A 61 -14.72 -5.30 -3.42
CA LEU A 61 -13.73 -5.03 -2.39
C LEU A 61 -14.06 -3.74 -1.63
N PHE A 62 -14.40 -2.67 -2.35
CA PHE A 62 -14.74 -1.38 -1.73
C PHE A 62 -16.05 -1.47 -0.94
N ASN A 63 -17.04 -2.18 -1.47
CA ASN A 63 -18.27 -2.46 -0.72
C ASN A 63 -17.99 -3.27 0.55
N ASP A 64 -17.09 -4.26 0.49
CA ASP A 64 -16.71 -5.08 1.63
C ASP A 64 -15.94 -4.28 2.69
N ILE A 65 -15.10 -3.32 2.28
CA ILE A 65 -14.44 -2.36 3.19
C ILE A 65 -15.47 -1.49 3.91
N ASP A 66 -16.45 -0.95 3.17
CA ASP A 66 -17.47 -0.06 3.71
C ASP A 66 -18.34 -0.77 4.76
N HIS A 67 -18.68 -2.04 4.50
CA HIS A 67 -19.55 -2.86 5.34
C HIS A 67 -18.78 -3.81 6.28
N GLU A 68 -17.45 -3.69 6.37
CA GLU A 68 -16.59 -4.50 7.25
C GLU A 68 -16.67 -6.02 7.01
N LEU A 69 -17.00 -6.41 5.78
CA LEU A 69 -17.11 -7.80 5.33
C LEU A 69 -15.75 -8.32 4.84
N LEU A 70 -14.71 -8.23 5.66
CA LEU A 70 -13.33 -8.51 5.22
C LEU A 70 -12.79 -9.89 5.66
N ILE A 71 -13.54 -10.59 6.51
CA ILE A 71 -13.07 -11.83 7.15
C ILE A 71 -12.74 -12.95 6.16
N HIS A 72 -13.43 -13.03 5.03
CA HIS A 72 -13.17 -14.07 4.03
C HIS A 72 -11.83 -13.88 3.33
N TYR A 73 -11.43 -12.62 3.07
CA TYR A 73 -10.09 -12.32 2.53
C TYR A 73 -9.01 -12.73 3.54
N GLN A 74 -9.16 -12.32 4.80
CA GLN A 74 -8.21 -12.63 5.88
C GLN A 74 -8.02 -14.13 6.09
N GLN A 75 -9.11 -14.91 6.03
CA GLN A 75 -9.04 -16.37 6.14
C GLN A 75 -8.33 -17.03 4.96
N LYS A 76 -8.53 -16.53 3.74
CA LYS A 76 -7.82 -17.03 2.56
C LYS A 76 -6.32 -16.75 2.65
N ILE A 77 -5.95 -15.51 2.96
CA ILE A 77 -4.54 -15.11 3.15
C ILE A 77 -3.87 -15.97 4.22
N GLN A 78 -4.51 -16.14 5.38
CA GLN A 78 -3.97 -16.96 6.46
C GLN A 78 -3.76 -18.42 6.03
N ARG A 79 -4.70 -18.99 5.27
CA ARG A 79 -4.58 -20.37 4.76
C ARG A 79 -3.47 -20.51 3.73
N SER A 80 -3.35 -19.55 2.81
CA SER A 80 -2.28 -19.53 1.82
C SER A 80 -0.90 -19.45 2.48
N ASN A 81 -0.71 -18.50 3.41
CA ASN A 81 0.57 -18.35 4.11
C ASN A 81 0.93 -19.58 4.94
N ALA A 82 -0.06 -20.25 5.55
CA ALA A 82 0.18 -21.48 6.32
C ALA A 82 0.51 -22.71 5.45
N ALA A 83 0.30 -22.62 4.14
CA ALA A 83 0.62 -23.69 3.19
C ALA A 83 2.03 -23.56 2.60
N ILE A 84 2.73 -22.45 2.85
CA ILE A 84 4.10 -22.22 2.40
C ILE A 84 5.04 -23.05 3.28
N ASP A 85 5.88 -23.87 2.64
CA ASP A 85 6.97 -24.62 3.28
C ASP A 85 8.29 -24.10 2.74
N GLU A 86 8.97 -23.24 3.52
CA GLU A 86 10.26 -22.63 3.18
C GLU A 86 11.41 -23.65 3.05
N TYR A 87 11.19 -24.90 3.49
CA TYR A 87 12.16 -25.99 3.40
C TYR A 87 11.84 -26.99 2.28
N ALA A 88 10.78 -26.76 1.50
CA ALA A 88 10.46 -27.62 0.36
C ALA A 88 11.50 -27.47 -0.75
N ASP A 89 11.82 -28.58 -1.43
CA ASP A 89 12.82 -28.61 -2.52
C ASP A 89 12.43 -27.74 -3.72
N ASP A 90 11.14 -27.42 -3.87
CA ASP A 90 10.56 -26.57 -4.92
C ASP A 90 10.14 -25.18 -4.42
N TYR A 91 10.59 -24.77 -3.23
CA TYR A 91 10.34 -23.42 -2.73
C TYR A 91 11.07 -22.37 -3.59
N GLU A 92 10.30 -21.43 -4.14
CA GLU A 92 10.81 -20.24 -4.81
C GLU A 92 10.60 -19.04 -3.87
N GLU A 93 11.69 -18.33 -3.57
CA GLU A 93 11.61 -17.07 -2.83
C GLU A 93 10.91 -16.02 -3.70
N LEU A 94 9.99 -15.26 -3.08
CA LEU A 94 9.22 -14.24 -3.78
C LEU A 94 10.10 -13.01 -4.03
N ASP A 95 9.94 -12.41 -5.20
CA ASP A 95 10.56 -11.13 -5.52
C ASP A 95 10.00 -10.01 -4.62
N GLU A 96 10.81 -8.98 -4.37
CA GLU A 96 10.47 -7.86 -3.47
C GLU A 96 9.12 -7.21 -3.85
N ILE A 97 8.87 -7.01 -5.14
CA ILE A 97 7.63 -6.41 -5.62
C ILE A 97 6.42 -7.32 -5.39
N GLU A 98 6.59 -8.65 -5.49
CA GLU A 98 5.55 -9.63 -5.19
C GLU A 98 5.21 -9.59 -3.68
N VAL A 99 6.22 -9.56 -2.82
CA VAL A 99 6.04 -9.40 -1.35
C VAL A 99 5.28 -8.12 -1.02
N ILE A 100 5.72 -6.98 -1.57
CA ILE A 100 5.07 -5.68 -1.37
C ILE A 100 3.59 -5.73 -1.79
N CYS A 101 3.28 -6.31 -2.96
CA CYS A 101 1.90 -6.40 -3.45
C CYS A 101 1.02 -7.22 -2.49
N LEU A 102 1.54 -8.37 -2.03
CA LEU A 102 0.86 -9.27 -1.12
C LEU A 102 0.59 -8.63 0.25
N ASP A 103 1.61 -7.99 0.82
CA ASP A 103 1.50 -7.29 2.11
C ASP A 103 0.53 -6.11 2.02
N ALA A 104 0.62 -5.31 0.95
CA ALA A 104 -0.31 -4.21 0.72
C ALA A 104 -1.77 -4.72 0.66
N PHE A 105 -2.03 -5.77 -0.12
CA PHE A 105 -3.38 -6.33 -0.19
C PHE A 105 -3.86 -6.87 1.17
N ALA A 106 -2.99 -7.56 1.91
CA ALA A 106 -3.30 -8.06 3.26
C ALA A 106 -3.64 -6.92 4.23
N MET A 107 -2.93 -5.79 4.16
CA MET A 107 -3.23 -4.61 4.96
C MET A 107 -4.55 -3.93 4.54
N MET A 108 -4.86 -3.86 3.25
CA MET A 108 -6.11 -3.29 2.74
C MET A 108 -7.35 -4.04 3.25
N VAL A 109 -7.28 -5.37 3.28
CA VAL A 109 -8.39 -6.23 3.75
C VAL A 109 -8.34 -6.52 5.24
N SER A 110 -7.47 -5.85 6.00
CA SER A 110 -7.39 -6.00 7.45
C SER A 110 -8.54 -5.29 8.17
N ASN A 111 -8.59 -5.39 9.50
CA ASN A 111 -9.61 -4.73 10.31
C ASN A 111 -9.38 -3.21 10.36
N GLN A 112 -10.31 -2.43 9.79
CA GLN A 112 -10.25 -0.96 9.68
C GLN A 112 -10.42 -0.22 11.03
N HIS A 113 -10.77 -0.91 12.11
CA HIS A 113 -10.71 -0.36 13.47
C HIS A 113 -9.27 -0.17 13.97
N LYS A 114 -8.30 -0.87 13.36
CA LYS A 114 -6.88 -0.81 13.70
C LYS A 114 -6.17 0.16 12.76
N SER A 115 -5.59 1.24 13.31
CA SER A 115 -4.84 2.24 12.55
C SER A 115 -3.58 1.68 11.89
N GLN A 116 -3.02 0.59 12.44
CA GLN A 116 -1.73 0.04 12.03
C GLN A 116 -1.69 -0.35 10.56
N ALA A 117 -2.79 -0.87 10.02
CA ALA A 117 -2.82 -1.31 8.63
C ALA A 117 -2.81 -0.13 7.65
N LEU A 118 -3.53 0.95 7.95
CA LEU A 118 -3.49 2.16 7.13
C LEU A 118 -2.11 2.84 7.22
N LEU A 119 -1.49 2.83 8.41
CA LEU A 119 -0.11 3.29 8.55
C LEU A 119 0.84 2.47 7.67
N ALA A 120 0.75 1.14 7.73
CA ALA A 120 1.57 0.25 6.92
C ALA A 120 1.37 0.48 5.41
N LEU A 121 0.14 0.76 4.95
CA LEU A 121 -0.11 1.10 3.54
C LEU A 121 0.52 2.42 3.12
N LEU A 122 0.40 3.46 3.95
CA LEU A 122 0.97 4.77 3.61
C LEU A 122 2.50 4.75 3.67
N SER A 123 3.08 4.08 4.67
CA SER A 123 4.52 3.83 4.76
C SER A 123 5.03 2.94 3.62
N GLY A 124 4.29 1.88 3.27
CA GLY A 124 4.65 1.00 2.16
C GLY A 124 4.64 1.73 0.80
N GLY A 125 3.80 2.76 0.64
CA GLY A 125 3.86 3.64 -0.54
C GLY A 125 5.19 4.40 -0.66
N ILE A 126 5.79 4.80 0.46
CA ILE A 126 7.14 5.40 0.50
C ILE A 126 8.21 4.35 0.18
N GLU A 127 8.11 3.17 0.78
CA GLU A 127 9.05 2.06 0.57
C GLU A 127 9.10 1.62 -0.90
N VAL A 128 7.93 1.54 -1.56
CA VAL A 128 7.84 1.30 -3.01
C VAL A 128 8.61 2.35 -3.80
N LEU A 129 8.41 3.63 -3.51
CA LEU A 129 9.07 4.70 -4.27
C LEU A 129 10.58 4.73 -4.01
N ASP A 130 11.01 4.42 -2.80
CA ASP A 130 12.43 4.25 -2.46
C ASP A 130 13.03 3.02 -3.18
N TYR A 131 12.29 1.92 -3.28
CA TYR A 131 12.69 0.76 -4.08
C TYR A 131 12.93 1.17 -5.55
N TYR A 132 11.98 1.83 -6.19
CA TYR A 132 12.16 2.30 -7.57
C TYR A 132 13.30 3.33 -7.71
N GLN A 133 13.52 4.18 -6.71
CA GLN A 133 14.66 5.09 -6.68
C GLN A 133 15.99 4.33 -6.68
N ASN A 134 16.10 3.25 -5.91
CA ASN A 134 17.36 2.51 -5.77
C ASN A 134 17.64 1.53 -6.92
N PHE A 135 16.59 0.98 -7.56
CA PHE A 135 16.73 -0.12 -8.51
C PHE A 135 16.36 0.20 -9.96
N SER A 136 15.74 1.35 -10.26
CA SER A 136 15.46 1.73 -11.65
C SER A 136 16.61 2.51 -12.31
N ASP A 137 16.55 2.63 -13.63
CA ASP A 137 17.48 3.44 -14.43
C ASP A 137 17.28 4.97 -14.27
N GLN A 138 16.30 5.43 -13.48
CA GLN A 138 15.96 6.85 -13.34
C GLN A 138 15.83 7.30 -11.87
N PRO A 139 16.88 7.15 -11.04
CA PRO A 139 16.83 7.43 -9.61
C PRO A 139 16.36 8.86 -9.29
N GLU A 140 16.78 9.88 -10.04
CA GLU A 140 16.37 11.27 -9.80
C GLU A 140 14.87 11.51 -10.07
N TYR A 141 14.29 10.79 -11.04
CA TYR A 141 12.87 10.85 -11.33
C TYR A 141 12.05 10.31 -10.16
N TRP A 142 12.43 9.14 -9.64
CA TRP A 142 11.75 8.51 -8.51
C TRP A 142 11.94 9.25 -7.20
N ASN A 143 13.14 9.79 -6.93
CA ASN A 143 13.35 10.68 -5.78
C ASN A 143 12.39 11.89 -5.83
N ALA A 144 12.18 12.49 -7.01
CA ALA A 144 11.24 13.60 -7.16
C ALA A 144 9.76 13.18 -6.98
N ILE A 145 9.40 11.92 -7.23
CA ILE A 145 8.07 11.39 -6.92
C ILE A 145 7.93 11.13 -5.42
N LEU A 146 8.95 10.52 -4.81
CA LEU A 146 9.03 10.24 -3.38
C LEU A 146 8.89 11.52 -2.54
N GLU A 147 9.64 12.57 -2.86
CA GLU A 147 9.53 13.87 -2.19
C GLU A 147 8.10 14.42 -2.26
N LYS A 148 7.46 14.32 -3.43
CA LYS A 148 6.07 14.76 -3.58
C LYS A 148 5.15 13.91 -2.72
N GLU A 149 5.38 12.59 -2.63
CA GLU A 149 4.55 11.68 -1.85
C GLU A 149 4.60 11.99 -0.36
N VAL A 150 5.80 12.23 0.20
CA VAL A 150 5.97 12.69 1.58
C VAL A 150 5.14 13.95 1.84
N LEU A 151 5.28 14.97 0.99
CA LEU A 151 4.51 16.22 1.11
C LEU A 151 2.99 16.01 0.99
N PHE A 152 2.56 15.02 0.20
CA PHE A 152 1.15 14.70 0.04
C PHE A 152 0.59 13.98 1.26
N GLN A 153 1.36 13.06 1.85
CA GLN A 153 0.99 12.43 3.11
C GLN A 153 0.95 13.45 4.25
N GLU A 154 1.81 14.48 4.25
CA GLU A 154 1.68 15.62 5.17
C GLU A 154 0.36 16.38 5.01
N GLN A 155 -0.13 16.55 3.78
CA GLN A 155 -1.44 17.14 3.53
C GLN A 155 -2.56 16.23 4.07
N ILE A 156 -2.50 14.92 3.82
CA ILE A 156 -3.44 13.94 4.38
C ILE A 156 -3.46 14.01 5.90
N MET A 157 -2.30 14.10 6.57
CA MET A 157 -2.21 14.24 8.02
C MET A 157 -2.96 15.48 8.53
N ASN A 158 -2.78 16.61 7.86
CA ASN A 158 -3.50 17.85 8.21
C ASN A 158 -5.00 17.71 7.97
N ASP A 159 -5.41 17.09 6.86
CA ASP A 159 -6.82 16.90 6.50
C ASP A 159 -7.54 15.93 7.44
N ILE A 160 -6.84 14.95 8.04
CA ILE A 160 -7.42 14.07 9.06
C ILE A 160 -8.03 14.91 10.20
N SER A 161 -7.35 15.98 10.63
CA SER A 161 -7.83 16.86 11.70
C SER A 161 -9.14 17.59 11.37
N THR A 162 -9.50 17.70 10.08
CA THR A 162 -10.71 18.38 9.62
C THR A 162 -11.97 17.52 9.72
N HIS A 163 -11.84 16.22 10.04
CA HIS A 163 -12.94 15.25 10.16
C HIS A 163 -13.78 15.05 8.88
N ILE A 164 -13.26 15.46 7.72
CA ILE A 164 -13.86 15.21 6.41
C ILE A 164 -13.35 13.87 5.86
N THR A 165 -14.21 13.13 5.15
CA THR A 165 -13.84 11.90 4.44
C THR A 165 -13.04 12.21 3.17
N PHE A 166 -12.09 11.35 2.82
CA PHE A 166 -11.25 11.55 1.65
C PHE A 166 -11.97 11.12 0.37
N ASP A 167 -11.74 11.87 -0.72
CA ASP A 167 -12.13 11.41 -2.05
C ASP A 167 -11.27 10.19 -2.42
N VAL A 168 -11.92 9.09 -2.78
CA VAL A 168 -11.26 7.84 -3.15
C VAL A 168 -10.40 7.99 -4.41
N ALA A 169 -10.64 9.03 -5.23
CA ALA A 169 -9.86 9.29 -6.43
C ALA A 169 -8.53 10.02 -6.19
N ILE A 170 -8.21 10.49 -4.97
CA ILE A 170 -7.02 11.33 -4.74
C ILE A 170 -5.71 10.68 -5.20
N TYR A 171 -5.51 9.38 -4.91
CA TYR A 171 -4.31 8.65 -5.35
C TYR A 171 -4.37 8.30 -6.84
N ALA A 172 -5.55 7.95 -7.36
CA ALA A 172 -5.72 7.67 -8.78
C ALA A 172 -5.34 8.88 -9.65
N HIS A 173 -5.81 10.08 -9.29
CA HIS A 173 -5.47 11.32 -9.99
C HIS A 173 -3.98 11.66 -9.87
N ARG A 174 -3.40 11.46 -8.68
CA ARG A 174 -2.00 11.76 -8.40
C ARG A 174 -1.04 10.90 -9.22
N TYR A 175 -1.32 9.61 -9.33
CA TYR A 175 -0.49 8.63 -10.03
C TYR A 175 -0.96 8.32 -11.46
N GLN A 176 -1.88 9.13 -12.02
CA GLN A 176 -2.46 8.85 -13.34
C GLN A 176 -1.40 8.78 -14.47
N ASN A 177 -0.37 9.62 -14.40
CA ASN A 177 0.70 9.76 -15.40
C ASN A 177 2.04 9.16 -14.95
N ILE A 178 2.04 8.39 -13.86
CA ILE A 178 3.24 7.69 -13.39
C ILE A 178 3.09 6.24 -13.83
N GLU A 179 4.11 5.74 -14.53
CA GLU A 179 4.23 4.36 -14.98
C GLU A 179 5.27 3.67 -14.11
N PHE A 180 4.87 2.57 -13.46
CA PHE A 180 5.77 1.73 -12.68
C PHE A 180 6.29 0.62 -13.61
N PRO A 181 7.56 0.69 -14.04
CA PRO A 181 8.12 -0.36 -14.87
C PRO A 181 8.23 -1.66 -14.08
N ASP A 182 8.17 -2.76 -14.80
CA ASP A 182 8.58 -4.06 -14.27
C ASP A 182 10.11 -4.06 -14.12
N LEU A 183 10.59 -4.29 -12.90
CA LEU A 183 12.03 -4.36 -12.61
C LEU A 183 12.53 -5.81 -12.58
N ASP A 184 11.63 -6.80 -12.75
CA ASP A 184 12.00 -8.21 -12.79
C ASP A 184 12.80 -8.49 -14.07
N GLY A 185 14.06 -8.91 -13.91
CA GLY A 185 14.95 -9.29 -15.01
C GLY A 185 15.90 -8.22 -15.55
N ILE A 186 16.14 -7.14 -14.78
CA ILE A 186 17.27 -6.20 -15.00
C ILE A 186 18.55 -6.75 -14.38
#